data_AF-A0A2I0HQH6-F1
#
_entry.id   AF-A0A2I0HQH6-F1
#
_cell.length_a   1.000
_cell.length_b   1.000
_cell.length_c   1.000
_cell.angle_alpha   90.00
_cell.angle_beta   90.00
_cell.angle_gamma   90.00
#
_symmetry.space_group_name_H-M   'P 1'
#
loop_
_entity.id
_entity.type
_entity.pdbx_description
1 polymer ?
#
loop_
_entity_poly.entity_id
_entity_poly.type
_entity_poly.pdbx_seq_one_letter_code
_entity_poly.pdbx_strand_id
1 'polypeptide(L)'
;MSSWRSLLLRIGDKCPEYNSSDPKEHIETCFAALRRELEHSPDELLAFLLQCAEQLPHKIPLYGTVVGLLNLENEEFVKKLVETTQTNFQDALDSGNCDRIRILMRFLTVLMCSKVLQPSSLVVVFESLLSSAATTVDEEKGNPSWQAQADFYIRCILSCLPWGGAELLEQVPEEIERVMVGIEAYMSIRKHVSDEGLCFFEAEDENEEALKEKDFLEDLWDRIQILSSNGWKLESVPRPHLSFEAQLVAGKSHEINPLATSSQPNLPSSTLSEANYGKQKHEAELRYPQRIRRLNIFPPNKAEDLQPIDRFIVEEYLLDVLFYFNGWFVNSRSIFALV
;
A
#
# COMPACT_ATOMS: atom_id res chain seq x y z
N MET A 1 -0.66 -1.03 35.35
CA MET A 1 -0.40 -1.87 34.18
C MET A 1 -1.01 -1.18 32.98
N SER A 2 -0.25 -0.95 31.92
CA SER A 2 -0.77 -0.36 30.68
C SER A 2 -1.77 -1.32 30.05
N SER A 3 -2.93 -0.80 29.61
CA SER A 3 -3.91 -1.61 28.88
C SER A 3 -3.26 -2.19 27.61
N TRP A 4 -3.63 -3.41 27.22
CA TRP A 4 -3.18 -4.03 25.97
C TRP A 4 -3.43 -3.13 24.75
N ARG A 5 -4.50 -2.32 24.79
CA ARG A 5 -4.80 -1.29 23.78
C ARG A 5 -3.72 -0.22 23.69
N SER A 6 -3.22 0.26 24.85
CA SER A 6 -2.16 1.26 24.89
C SER A 6 -0.86 0.68 24.32
N LEU A 7 -0.52 -0.56 24.69
CA LEU A 7 0.65 -1.26 24.15
C LEU A 7 0.56 -1.40 22.63
N LEU A 8 -0.57 -1.86 22.09
CA LEU A 8 -0.76 -1.99 20.65
C LEU A 8 -0.68 -0.64 19.94
N LEU A 9 -1.37 0.39 20.45
CA LEU A 9 -1.36 1.73 19.84
C LEU A 9 0.05 2.34 19.81
N ARG A 10 0.82 2.15 20.88
CA ARG A 10 2.14 2.73 21.10
C ARG A 10 3.29 1.85 20.60
N ILE A 11 3.02 0.71 19.97
CA ILE A 11 4.09 -0.15 19.45
C ILE A 11 5.02 0.66 18.53
N GLY A 12 6.34 0.48 18.68
CA GLY A 12 7.37 1.26 17.99
C GLY A 12 7.59 2.70 18.49
N ASP A 13 6.76 3.24 19.39
CA ASP A 13 6.97 4.59 19.94
C ASP A 13 7.99 4.57 21.08
N LYS A 14 8.76 5.65 21.22
CA LYS A 14 9.55 5.91 22.44
C LYS A 14 8.59 6.36 23.55
N CYS A 15 8.11 5.45 24.38
CA CYS A 15 7.17 5.76 25.46
C CYS A 15 7.43 4.93 26.74
N PRO A 16 6.98 5.40 27.92
CA PRO A 16 7.24 4.71 29.21
C PRO A 16 6.65 3.30 29.29
N GLU A 17 5.65 2.99 28.47
CA GLU A 17 5.06 1.65 28.38
C GLU A 17 6.02 0.60 27.83
N TYR A 18 7.04 1.02 27.08
CA TYR A 18 8.12 0.17 26.60
C TYR A 18 9.43 0.60 27.27
N ASN A 19 10.04 -0.30 28.03
CA ASN A 19 11.30 -0.04 28.76
C ASN A 19 12.54 -0.01 27.85
N SER A 20 12.34 -0.13 26.54
CA SER A 20 13.37 -0.33 25.53
C SER A 20 13.12 0.60 24.34
N SER A 21 14.09 0.69 23.45
CA SER A 21 13.92 1.26 22.11
C SER A 21 14.02 0.22 21.01
N ASP A 22 14.22 -1.07 21.36
CA ASP A 22 14.31 -2.16 20.40
C ASP A 22 12.91 -2.57 19.91
N PRO A 23 12.60 -2.44 18.61
CA PRO A 23 11.33 -2.88 18.04
C PRO A 23 11.00 -4.35 18.35
N LYS A 24 12.01 -5.22 18.48
CA LYS A 24 11.82 -6.63 18.81
C LYS A 24 11.21 -6.81 20.19
N GLU A 25 11.78 -6.15 21.20
CA GLU A 25 11.28 -6.22 22.59
C GLU A 25 9.89 -5.58 22.71
N HIS A 26 9.58 -4.55 21.91
CA HIS A 26 8.23 -3.97 21.85
C HIS A 26 7.22 -5.00 21.32
N ILE A 27 7.56 -5.71 20.24
CA ILE A 27 6.71 -6.75 19.65
C ILE A 27 6.48 -7.89 20.65
N GLU A 28 7.52 -8.39 21.31
CA GLU A 28 7.40 -9.46 22.32
C GLU A 28 6.51 -9.04 23.50
N THR A 29 6.71 -7.81 24.01
CA THR A 29 5.90 -7.25 25.10
C THR A 29 4.43 -7.08 24.70
N CYS A 30 4.19 -6.54 23.50
CA CYS A 30 2.86 -6.36 22.95
C CYS A 30 2.17 -7.72 22.77
N PHE A 31 2.82 -8.65 22.09
CA PHE A 31 2.34 -10.02 21.86
C PHE A 31 1.97 -10.72 23.17
N ALA A 32 2.82 -10.65 24.20
CA ALA A 32 2.54 -11.27 25.49
C ALA A 32 1.27 -10.70 26.18
N ALA A 33 0.97 -9.41 25.96
CA ALA A 33 -0.26 -8.80 26.45
C ALA A 33 -1.48 -9.22 25.61
N LEU A 34 -1.37 -9.21 24.27
CA LEU A 34 -2.47 -9.58 23.37
C LEU A 34 -2.84 -11.06 23.50
N ARG A 35 -1.86 -11.95 23.69
CA ARG A 35 -2.10 -13.38 23.89
C ARG A 35 -3.01 -13.65 25.08
N ARG A 36 -2.90 -12.87 26.16
CA ARG A 36 -3.82 -12.99 27.31
C ARG A 36 -5.21 -12.52 26.96
N GLU A 37 -5.32 -11.43 26.20
CA GLU A 37 -6.61 -10.87 25.81
C GLU A 37 -7.36 -11.74 24.81
N LEU A 38 -6.63 -12.48 23.98
CA LEU A 38 -7.17 -13.42 23.00
C LEU A 38 -8.13 -14.45 23.63
N GLU A 39 -7.89 -14.86 24.88
CA GLU A 39 -8.77 -15.78 25.62
C GLU A 39 -10.02 -15.09 26.20
N HIS A 40 -9.98 -13.77 26.39
CA HIS A 40 -11.01 -13.01 27.13
C HIS A 40 -11.95 -12.24 26.19
N SER A 41 -11.43 -11.54 25.20
CA SER A 41 -12.22 -10.71 24.27
C SER A 41 -11.67 -10.73 22.83
N PRO A 42 -11.65 -11.90 22.16
CA PRO A 42 -11.08 -12.03 20.82
C PRO A 42 -11.73 -11.08 19.80
N ASP A 43 -13.05 -10.90 19.82
CA ASP A 43 -13.73 -10.02 18.86
C ASP A 43 -13.32 -8.54 19.03
N GLU A 44 -13.11 -8.10 20.27
CA GLU A 44 -12.70 -6.74 20.56
C GLU A 44 -11.24 -6.49 20.19
N LEU A 45 -10.38 -7.49 20.44
CA LEU A 45 -8.99 -7.51 20.00
C LEU A 45 -8.89 -7.43 18.47
N LEU A 46 -9.66 -8.24 17.76
CA LEU A 46 -9.69 -8.25 16.29
C LEU A 46 -10.08 -6.88 15.74
N ALA A 47 -11.19 -6.32 16.23
CA ALA A 47 -11.68 -5.02 15.79
C ALA A 47 -10.65 -3.91 16.04
N PHE A 48 -10.03 -3.90 17.24
CA PHE A 48 -9.05 -2.87 17.60
C PHE A 48 -7.74 -3.00 16.82
N LEU A 49 -7.28 -4.22 16.51
CA LEU A 49 -6.08 -4.45 15.71
C LEU A 49 -6.27 -3.95 14.27
N LEU A 50 -7.38 -4.31 13.63
CA LEU A 50 -7.70 -3.83 12.28
C LEU A 50 -7.86 -2.30 12.26
N GLN A 51 -8.51 -1.73 13.27
CA GLN A 51 -8.59 -0.28 13.42
C GLN A 51 -7.20 0.36 13.52
N CYS A 52 -6.28 -0.21 14.29
CA CYS A 52 -4.91 0.30 14.39
C CYS A 52 -4.18 0.22 13.05
N ALA A 53 -4.32 -0.89 12.31
CA ALA A 53 -3.70 -1.03 10.99
C ALA A 53 -4.25 -0.02 9.97
N GLU A 54 -5.56 0.23 9.98
CA GLU A 54 -6.20 1.22 9.09
C GLU A 54 -5.87 2.67 9.49
N GLN A 55 -5.71 2.95 10.79
CA GLN A 55 -5.51 4.32 11.30
C GLN A 55 -4.03 4.73 11.44
N LEU A 56 -3.13 3.77 11.61
CA LEU A 56 -1.69 4.01 11.78
C LEU A 56 -0.90 3.19 10.76
N PRO A 57 -1.08 3.44 9.45
CA PRO A 57 -0.48 2.60 8.41
C PRO A 57 1.06 2.60 8.38
N HIS A 58 1.70 3.61 8.96
CA HIS A 58 3.16 3.62 9.17
C HIS A 58 3.65 2.54 10.15
N LYS A 59 2.76 2.02 11.01
CA LYS A 59 3.05 0.93 11.96
C LYS A 59 2.62 -0.45 11.47
N ILE A 60 2.06 -0.57 10.27
CA ILE A 60 1.62 -1.84 9.68
C ILE A 60 2.67 -2.95 9.79
N PRO A 61 3.98 -2.73 9.51
CA PRO A 61 4.99 -3.78 9.68
C PRO A 61 5.03 -4.40 11.09
N LEU A 62 4.84 -3.58 12.13
CA LEU A 62 4.80 -4.01 13.52
C LEU A 62 3.52 -4.81 13.80
N TYR A 63 2.36 -4.30 13.36
CA TYR A 63 1.08 -4.99 13.53
C TYR A 63 1.06 -6.34 12.82
N GLY A 64 1.51 -6.41 11.57
CA GLY A 64 1.55 -7.65 10.82
C GLY A 64 2.49 -8.68 11.44
N THR A 65 3.60 -8.27 12.07
CA THR A 65 4.47 -9.20 12.81
C THR A 65 3.79 -9.76 14.05
N VAL A 66 3.10 -8.91 14.81
CA VAL A 66 2.30 -9.34 15.97
C VAL A 66 1.18 -10.31 15.55
N VAL A 67 0.50 -10.05 14.43
CA VAL A 67 -0.50 -10.99 13.88
C VAL A 67 0.14 -12.33 13.50
N GLY A 68 1.34 -12.31 12.92
CA GLY A 68 2.12 -13.52 12.64
C GLY A 68 2.38 -14.36 13.89
N LEU A 69 2.78 -13.72 14.99
CA LEU A 69 2.97 -14.42 16.27
C LEU A 69 1.65 -14.92 16.87
N LEU A 70 0.56 -14.15 16.77
CA LEU A 70 -0.77 -14.59 17.21
C LEU A 70 -1.28 -15.79 16.40
N ASN A 71 -0.88 -15.92 15.13
CA ASN A 71 -1.26 -17.05 14.28
C ASN A 71 -0.69 -18.38 14.81
N LEU A 72 0.49 -18.34 15.44
CA LEU A 72 1.10 -19.51 16.09
C LEU A 72 0.32 -19.97 17.34
N GLU A 73 -0.40 -19.05 17.98
CA GLU A 73 -1.17 -19.32 19.20
C GLU A 73 -2.63 -19.69 18.89
N ASN A 74 -3.25 -19.05 17.91
CA ASN A 74 -4.63 -19.30 17.52
C ASN A 74 -4.86 -19.02 16.03
N GLU A 75 -4.76 -20.09 15.23
CA GLU A 75 -4.99 -20.07 13.79
C GLU A 75 -6.40 -19.56 13.42
N GLU A 76 -7.44 -19.97 14.15
CA GLU A 76 -8.83 -19.63 13.83
C GLU A 76 -9.12 -18.14 14.04
N PHE A 77 -8.55 -17.55 15.09
CA PHE A 77 -8.63 -16.11 15.32
C PHE A 77 -8.00 -15.32 14.16
N VAL A 78 -6.80 -15.72 13.72
CA VAL A 78 -6.10 -15.03 12.64
C VAL A 78 -6.77 -15.28 11.29
N LYS A 79 -7.33 -16.47 11.06
CA LYS A 79 -8.17 -16.74 9.89
C LYS A 79 -9.34 -15.77 9.81
N LYS A 80 -10.08 -15.57 10.91
CA LYS A 80 -11.17 -14.58 10.99
C LYS A 80 -10.66 -13.16 10.71
N LEU A 81 -9.47 -12.81 11.19
CA LEU A 81 -8.84 -11.51 10.91
C LEU A 81 -8.54 -11.33 9.41
N VAL A 82 -8.00 -12.36 8.75
CA VAL A 82 -7.73 -12.37 7.30
C VAL A 82 -9.03 -12.25 6.51
N GLU A 83 -10.07 -13.02 6.85
CA GLU A 83 -11.41 -12.94 6.22
C GLU A 83 -12.06 -11.56 6.40
N THR A 84 -11.92 -10.96 7.59
CA THR A 84 -12.42 -9.60 7.87
C THR A 84 -11.64 -8.55 7.08
N THR A 85 -10.32 -8.71 6.97
CA THR A 85 -9.47 -7.82 6.16
C THR A 85 -9.87 -7.89 4.69
N GLN A 86 -10.13 -9.09 4.17
CA GLN A 86 -10.62 -9.30 2.82
C GLN A 86 -11.97 -8.60 2.59
N THR A 87 -12.91 -8.77 3.53
CA THR A 87 -14.24 -8.11 3.46
C THR A 87 -14.08 -6.59 3.43
N ASN A 88 -13.26 -6.03 4.33
CA ASN A 88 -12.97 -4.60 4.36
C ASN A 88 -12.34 -4.10 3.06
N PHE A 89 -11.49 -4.93 2.43
CA PHE A 89 -10.84 -4.58 1.17
C PHE A 89 -11.85 -4.55 0.03
N GLN A 90 -12.76 -5.53 -0.04
CA GLN A 90 -13.85 -5.54 -1.01
C GLN A 90 -14.77 -4.32 -0.82
N ASP A 91 -15.16 -3.99 0.41
CA ASP A 91 -15.96 -2.79 0.71
C ASP A 91 -15.23 -1.50 0.28
N ALA A 92 -13.91 -1.45 0.43
CA ALA A 92 -13.10 -0.33 -0.01
C ALA A 92 -13.06 -0.21 -1.53
N LEU A 93 -12.96 -1.33 -2.27
CA LEU A 93 -13.06 -1.37 -3.72
C LEU A 93 -14.44 -0.92 -4.23
N ASP A 94 -15.50 -1.41 -3.60
CA ASP A 94 -16.89 -1.10 -3.99
C ASP A 94 -17.22 0.38 -3.76
N SER A 95 -16.79 0.93 -2.61
CA SER A 95 -16.92 2.35 -2.29
C SER A 95 -15.95 3.24 -3.08
N GLY A 96 -14.87 2.68 -3.64
CA GLY A 96 -13.80 3.46 -4.28
C GLY A 96 -13.00 4.30 -3.28
N ASN A 97 -12.88 3.84 -2.04
CA ASN A 97 -12.12 4.52 -1.01
C ASN A 97 -10.62 4.27 -1.21
N CYS A 98 -9.97 5.17 -1.94
CA CYS A 98 -8.57 5.04 -2.35
C CYS A 98 -7.60 4.82 -1.17
N ASP A 99 -7.80 5.53 -0.06
CA ASP A 99 -6.93 5.41 1.11
C ASP A 99 -7.05 4.04 1.75
N ARG A 100 -8.29 3.57 1.98
CA ARG A 100 -8.52 2.24 2.55
C ARG A 100 -7.98 1.13 1.64
N ILE A 101 -8.17 1.24 0.32
CA ILE A 101 -7.60 0.28 -0.64
C ILE A 101 -6.07 0.23 -0.48
N ARG A 102 -5.38 1.38 -0.53
CA ARG A 102 -3.92 1.42 -0.41
C ARG A 102 -3.43 0.86 0.93
N ILE A 103 -4.08 1.22 2.03
CA ILE A 103 -3.70 0.79 3.38
C ILE A 103 -3.92 -0.71 3.57
N LEU A 104 -5.08 -1.23 3.20
CA LEU A 104 -5.40 -2.65 3.33
C LEU A 104 -4.54 -3.52 2.40
N MET A 105 -4.23 -3.06 1.17
CA MET A 105 -3.29 -3.74 0.28
C MET A 105 -1.90 -3.86 0.90
N ARG A 106 -1.41 -2.79 1.54
CA ARG A 106 -0.13 -2.82 2.28
C ARG A 106 -0.21 -3.78 3.47
N PHE A 107 -1.33 -3.79 4.19
CA PHE A 107 -1.53 -4.71 5.31
C PHE A 107 -1.52 -6.18 4.86
N LEU A 108 -2.24 -6.55 3.79
CA LEU A 108 -2.19 -7.89 3.19
C LEU A 108 -0.77 -8.29 2.79
N THR A 109 -0.01 -7.35 2.19
CA THR A 109 1.39 -7.57 1.82
C THR A 109 2.26 -7.89 3.02
N VAL A 110 2.09 -7.17 4.13
CA VAL A 110 2.84 -7.45 5.37
C VAL A 110 2.37 -8.73 6.05
N LEU A 111 1.08 -9.06 6.01
CA LEU A 111 0.60 -10.36 6.51
C LEU A 111 1.26 -11.52 5.76
N MET A 112 1.47 -11.38 4.45
CA MET A 112 2.22 -12.36 3.65
C MET A 112 3.69 -12.47 4.11
N CYS A 113 4.37 -11.33 4.32
CA CYS A 113 5.75 -11.32 4.84
C CYS A 113 5.86 -11.98 6.23
N SER A 114 4.82 -11.84 7.06
CA SER A 114 4.74 -12.47 8.39
C SER A 114 4.26 -13.93 8.37
N LYS A 115 4.23 -14.59 7.20
CA LYS A 115 3.78 -15.97 6.99
C LYS A 115 2.30 -16.23 7.35
N VAL A 116 1.49 -15.18 7.45
CA VAL A 116 0.05 -15.27 7.73
C VAL A 116 -0.76 -15.49 6.46
N LEU A 117 -0.40 -14.82 5.36
CA LEU A 117 -1.09 -14.91 4.08
C LEU A 117 -0.24 -15.67 3.06
N GLN A 118 -0.83 -16.55 2.27
CA GLN A 118 -0.12 -17.24 1.20
C GLN A 118 0.30 -16.25 0.10
N PRO A 119 1.55 -16.31 -0.39
CA PRO A 119 2.03 -15.42 -1.45
C PRO A 119 1.17 -15.46 -2.72
N SER A 120 0.80 -16.65 -3.20
CA SER A 120 -0.03 -16.80 -4.40
C SER A 120 -1.40 -16.12 -4.25
N SER A 121 -2.00 -16.12 -3.05
CA SER A 121 -3.28 -15.43 -2.84
C SER A 121 -3.15 -13.91 -2.97
N LEU A 122 -2.02 -13.34 -2.55
CA LEU A 122 -1.74 -11.90 -2.77
C LEU A 122 -1.50 -11.61 -4.25
N VAL A 123 -0.82 -12.50 -4.98
CA VAL A 123 -0.61 -12.34 -6.42
C VAL A 123 -1.94 -12.37 -7.19
N VAL A 124 -2.88 -13.24 -6.82
CA VAL A 124 -4.23 -13.26 -7.40
C VAL A 124 -4.95 -11.91 -7.23
N VAL A 125 -4.74 -11.23 -6.10
CA VAL A 125 -5.26 -9.87 -5.90
C VAL A 125 -4.61 -8.87 -6.87
N PHE A 126 -3.29 -8.94 -7.07
CA PHE A 126 -2.58 -8.10 -8.05
C PHE A 126 -3.07 -8.36 -9.47
N GLU A 127 -3.19 -9.62 -9.87
CA GLU A 127 -3.69 -10.03 -11.18
C GLU A 127 -5.13 -9.54 -11.42
N SER A 128 -5.98 -9.59 -10.40
CA SER A 128 -7.38 -9.11 -10.49
C SER A 128 -7.43 -7.60 -10.76
N LEU A 129 -6.66 -6.81 -10.00
CA LEU A 129 -6.58 -5.36 -10.18
C LEU A 129 -5.93 -4.98 -11.53
N LEU A 130 -4.86 -5.68 -11.91
CA LEU A 130 -4.16 -5.48 -13.18
C LEU A 130 -5.04 -5.82 -14.39
N SER A 131 -5.78 -6.94 -14.32
CA SER A 131 -6.75 -7.33 -15.34
C SER A 131 -7.86 -6.30 -15.50
N SER A 132 -8.38 -5.78 -14.38
CA SER A 132 -9.36 -4.69 -14.37
C SER A 132 -8.79 -3.40 -14.99
N ALA A 133 -7.55 -3.05 -14.67
CA ALA A 133 -6.87 -1.88 -15.23
C ALA A 133 -6.67 -2.01 -16.76
N ALA A 134 -6.13 -3.13 -17.23
CA ALA A 134 -5.94 -3.41 -18.65
C ALA A 134 -7.27 -3.40 -19.43
N THR A 135 -8.32 -4.02 -18.88
CA THR A 135 -9.66 -4.03 -19.50
C THR A 135 -10.27 -2.62 -19.53
N THR A 136 -9.90 -1.73 -18.61
CA THR A 136 -10.46 -0.36 -18.57
C THR A 136 -9.90 0.52 -19.67
N VAL A 137 -8.62 0.37 -20.00
CA VAL A 137 -7.95 1.17 -21.04
C VAL A 137 -8.08 0.59 -22.44
N ASP A 138 -8.62 -0.62 -22.58
CA ASP A 138 -8.94 -1.24 -23.87
C ASP A 138 -9.97 -0.40 -24.64
N GLU A 139 -9.62 0.04 -25.86
CA GLU A 139 -10.47 0.94 -26.66
C GLU A 139 -11.72 0.24 -27.24
N GLU A 140 -11.73 -1.08 -27.35
CA GLU A 140 -12.83 -1.84 -27.96
C GLU A 140 -13.82 -2.36 -26.91
N LYS A 141 -13.31 -2.82 -25.76
CA LYS A 141 -14.08 -3.52 -24.72
C LYS A 141 -14.21 -2.72 -23.43
N GLY A 142 -13.37 -1.71 -23.25
CA GLY A 142 -13.25 -0.94 -22.03
C GLY A 142 -13.95 0.41 -22.05
N ASN A 143 -13.58 1.25 -21.07
CA ASN A 143 -13.97 2.65 -21.00
C ASN A 143 -12.75 3.50 -20.62
N PRO A 144 -11.94 3.94 -21.61
CA PRO A 144 -10.70 4.68 -21.35
C PRO A 144 -10.89 6.01 -20.60
N SER A 145 -12.12 6.55 -20.51
CA SER A 145 -12.39 7.72 -19.67
C SER A 145 -12.13 7.44 -18.18
N TRP A 146 -12.17 6.18 -17.76
CA TRP A 146 -11.89 5.73 -16.39
C TRP A 146 -10.42 5.33 -16.16
N GLN A 147 -9.49 5.74 -17.03
CA GLN A 147 -8.07 5.43 -16.85
C GLN A 147 -7.52 5.86 -15.48
N ALA A 148 -8.05 6.92 -14.86
CA ALA A 148 -7.66 7.32 -13.50
C ALA A 148 -7.82 6.19 -12.47
N GLN A 149 -8.88 5.37 -12.60
CA GLN A 149 -9.08 4.17 -11.77
C GLN A 149 -8.05 3.08 -12.10
N ALA A 150 -7.79 2.85 -13.38
CA ALA A 150 -6.82 1.86 -13.83
C ALA A 150 -5.41 2.21 -13.34
N ASP A 151 -4.97 3.46 -13.54
CA ASP A 151 -3.70 3.99 -13.05
C ASP A 151 -3.61 3.90 -11.52
N PHE A 152 -4.72 4.15 -10.81
CA PHE A 152 -4.79 3.97 -9.35
C PHE A 152 -4.54 2.53 -8.92
N TYR A 153 -5.14 1.54 -9.58
CA TYR A 153 -4.91 0.13 -9.28
C TYR A 153 -3.47 -0.30 -9.53
N ILE A 154 -2.86 0.14 -10.63
CA ILE A 154 -1.44 -0.13 -10.90
C ILE A 154 -0.56 0.54 -9.86
N ARG A 155 -0.86 1.79 -9.49
CA ARG A 155 -0.16 2.49 -8.40
C ARG A 155 -0.25 1.71 -7.09
N CYS A 156 -1.41 1.18 -6.72
CA CYS A 156 -1.57 0.37 -5.52
C CYS A 156 -0.67 -0.87 -5.54
N ILE A 157 -0.61 -1.60 -6.66
CA ILE A 157 0.29 -2.76 -6.82
C ILE A 157 1.75 -2.30 -6.68
N LEU A 158 2.18 -1.29 -7.44
CA LEU A 158 3.57 -0.82 -7.40
C LEU A 158 3.99 -0.32 -6.02
N SER A 159 3.10 0.39 -5.33
CA SER A 159 3.38 0.98 -4.02
C SER A 159 3.49 -0.04 -2.88
N CYS A 160 3.01 -1.28 -3.03
CA CYS A 160 3.17 -2.31 -2.00
C CYS A 160 4.42 -3.18 -2.18
N LEU A 161 4.97 -3.26 -3.40
CA LEU A 161 6.17 -4.06 -3.70
C LEU A 161 7.39 -3.73 -2.83
N PRO A 162 7.65 -2.49 -2.38
CA PRO A 162 8.75 -2.23 -1.44
C PRO A 162 8.64 -2.99 -0.10
N TRP A 163 7.42 -3.37 0.31
CA TRP A 163 7.20 -4.11 1.56
C TRP A 163 7.35 -5.63 1.41
N GLY A 164 7.03 -6.19 0.23
CA GLY A 164 6.95 -7.66 0.06
C GLY A 164 7.50 -8.21 -1.25
N GLY A 165 8.07 -7.38 -2.13
CA GLY A 165 8.58 -7.80 -3.44
C GLY A 165 9.73 -8.81 -3.36
N ALA A 166 10.60 -8.66 -2.36
CA ALA A 166 11.67 -9.64 -2.08
C ALA A 166 11.08 -11.03 -1.77
N GLU A 167 10.08 -11.06 -0.87
CA GLU A 167 9.43 -12.28 -0.40
C GLU A 167 8.63 -12.96 -1.52
N LEU A 168 7.93 -12.18 -2.35
CA LEU A 168 7.22 -12.68 -3.53
C LEU A 168 8.17 -13.27 -4.57
N LEU A 169 9.31 -12.61 -4.83
CA LEU A 169 10.32 -13.12 -5.76
C LEU A 169 10.92 -14.44 -5.25
N GLU A 170 11.11 -14.58 -3.95
CA GLU A 170 11.66 -15.80 -3.36
C GLU A 170 10.66 -16.96 -3.38
N GLN A 171 9.40 -16.70 -3.00
CA GLN A 171 8.40 -17.76 -2.82
C GLN A 171 7.60 -18.10 -4.10
N VAL A 172 7.29 -17.12 -4.94
CA VAL A 172 6.44 -17.26 -6.14
C VAL A 172 6.99 -16.48 -7.34
N PRO A 173 8.26 -16.71 -7.76
CA PRO A 173 8.94 -15.92 -8.80
C PRO A 173 8.18 -15.86 -10.13
N GLU A 174 7.64 -16.98 -10.59
CA GLU A 174 6.90 -17.05 -11.86
C GLU A 174 5.60 -16.24 -11.83
N GLU A 175 4.89 -16.23 -10.68
CA GLU A 175 3.63 -15.50 -10.56
C GLU A 175 3.87 -13.99 -10.49
N ILE A 176 4.87 -13.56 -9.71
CA ILE A 176 5.21 -12.13 -9.63
C ILE A 176 5.81 -11.60 -10.93
N GLU A 177 6.59 -12.41 -11.66
CA GLU A 177 7.10 -12.05 -12.99
C GLU A 177 5.95 -11.81 -13.98
N ARG A 178 4.91 -12.65 -13.96
CA ARG A 178 3.71 -12.44 -14.79
C ARG A 178 3.02 -11.10 -14.48
N VAL A 179 2.91 -10.73 -13.20
CA VAL A 179 2.38 -9.42 -12.80
C VAL A 179 3.25 -8.28 -13.32
N MET A 180 4.58 -8.36 -13.17
CA MET A 180 5.51 -7.33 -13.64
C MET A 180 5.45 -7.15 -15.16
N VAL A 181 5.38 -8.24 -15.93
CA VAL A 181 5.20 -8.21 -17.39
C VAL A 181 3.86 -7.60 -17.77
N GLY A 182 2.79 -7.93 -17.04
CA GLY A 182 1.47 -7.36 -17.31
C GLY A 182 1.41 -5.86 -16.97
N ILE A 183 2.12 -5.39 -15.95
CA ILE A 183 2.26 -3.96 -15.66
C ILE A 183 3.00 -3.25 -16.80
N GLU A 184 4.11 -3.80 -17.31
CA GLU A 184 4.81 -3.25 -18.47
C GLU A 184 3.88 -3.15 -19.69
N ALA A 185 3.10 -4.20 -19.96
CA ALA A 185 2.10 -4.18 -21.03
C ALA A 185 1.05 -3.08 -20.81
N TYR A 186 0.54 -2.91 -19.58
CA TYR A 186 -0.36 -1.81 -19.23
C TYR A 186 0.27 -0.44 -19.49
N MET A 187 1.53 -0.23 -19.08
CA MET A 187 2.25 1.03 -19.29
C MET A 187 2.39 1.37 -20.78
N SER A 188 2.45 0.37 -21.66
CA SER A 188 2.54 0.58 -23.11
C SER A 188 1.23 0.98 -23.79
N ILE A 189 0.07 0.67 -23.19
CA ILE A 189 -1.26 0.91 -23.80
C ILE A 189 -2.02 2.07 -23.17
N ARG A 190 -1.69 2.47 -21.93
CA ARG A 190 -2.30 3.63 -21.27
C ARG A 190 -1.98 4.93 -22.01
N LYS A 191 -2.87 5.91 -21.92
CA LYS A 191 -2.62 7.27 -22.42
C LYS A 191 -1.75 8.01 -21.42
N HIS A 192 -0.70 8.67 -21.89
CA HIS A 192 0.11 9.52 -21.03
C HIS A 192 -0.73 10.66 -20.43
N VAL A 193 -0.53 10.95 -19.14
CA VAL A 193 -1.26 12.00 -18.43
C VAL A 193 -0.35 13.23 -18.34
N SER A 194 -0.53 14.19 -19.26
CA SER A 194 0.23 15.44 -19.28
C SER A 194 -0.45 16.57 -18.50
N ASP A 195 0.37 17.46 -17.94
CA ASP A 195 -0.03 18.57 -17.07
C ASP A 195 0.32 19.91 -17.71
N GLU A 196 -0.36 20.26 -18.80
CA GLU A 196 -0.21 21.58 -19.43
C GLU A 196 -0.80 22.72 -18.55
N GLY A 197 -1.47 22.41 -17.44
CA GLY A 197 -2.29 23.35 -16.66
C GLY A 197 -1.76 23.79 -15.29
N LEU A 198 -0.77 23.10 -14.69
CA LEU A 198 -0.27 23.38 -13.33
C LEU A 198 1.23 23.77 -13.27
N CYS A 199 1.86 24.14 -14.40
CA CYS A 199 3.20 24.74 -14.45
C CYS A 199 3.23 26.16 -13.84
N PHE A 200 2.93 26.32 -12.54
CA PHE A 200 3.02 27.62 -11.86
C PHE A 200 4.47 27.99 -11.44
N PHE A 201 5.41 27.04 -11.54
CA PHE A 201 6.80 27.21 -11.10
C PHE A 201 7.79 26.51 -12.04
N GLU A 202 7.76 26.80 -13.34
CA GLU A 202 8.92 26.54 -14.20
C GLU A 202 9.67 27.86 -14.38
N ALA A 203 10.89 27.91 -13.85
CA ALA A 203 11.85 28.97 -14.15
C ALA A 203 12.20 28.89 -15.64
N GLU A 204 12.40 30.06 -16.25
CA GLU A 204 12.62 30.30 -17.69
C GLU A 204 13.94 29.73 -18.26
N ASP A 205 14.35 28.52 -17.88
CA ASP A 205 15.47 27.84 -18.52
C ASP A 205 14.94 26.85 -19.57
N GLU A 206 14.99 27.34 -20.80
CA GLU A 206 14.77 26.64 -22.06
C GLU A 206 15.45 25.26 -22.08
N ASN A 207 14.68 24.18 -22.23
CA ASN A 207 15.15 22.97 -22.90
C ASN A 207 13.95 22.16 -23.42
N GLU A 208 14.12 21.60 -24.61
CA GLU A 208 13.22 20.65 -25.30
C GLU A 208 12.91 19.36 -24.49
N GLU A 209 13.32 19.29 -23.21
CA GLU A 209 13.10 18.20 -22.27
C GLU A 209 11.72 18.24 -21.57
N ALA A 210 11.02 19.38 -21.59
CA ALA A 210 9.66 19.51 -21.03
C ALA A 210 8.63 18.60 -21.72
N LEU A 211 8.91 18.13 -22.95
CA LEU A 211 8.08 17.19 -23.72
C LEU A 211 8.33 15.70 -23.37
N LYS A 212 9.21 15.41 -22.39
CA LYS A 212 9.52 14.07 -21.90
C LYS A 212 9.42 13.95 -20.37
N GLU A 213 8.70 14.84 -19.70
CA GLU A 213 8.49 14.70 -18.25
C GLU A 213 7.63 13.45 -18.01
N LYS A 214 8.25 12.40 -17.44
CA LYS A 214 7.55 11.18 -17.06
C LYS A 214 6.45 11.54 -16.06
N ASP A 215 5.26 10.99 -16.27
CA ASP A 215 4.21 11.14 -15.27
C ASP A 215 4.56 10.36 -14.00
N PHE A 216 3.82 10.61 -12.93
CA PHE A 216 4.11 9.99 -11.63
C PHE A 216 4.09 8.46 -11.67
N LEU A 217 3.21 7.84 -12.47
CA LEU A 217 3.09 6.39 -12.53
C LEU A 217 4.25 5.78 -13.30
N GLU A 218 4.66 6.41 -14.40
CA GLU A 218 5.87 6.07 -15.17
C GLU A 218 7.13 6.18 -14.29
N ASP A 219 7.26 7.26 -13.51
CA ASP A 219 8.34 7.41 -12.55
C ASP A 219 8.35 6.30 -11.49
N LEU A 220 7.19 6.02 -10.89
CA LEU A 220 7.08 4.96 -9.89
C LEU A 220 7.47 3.60 -10.49
N TRP A 221 7.08 3.33 -11.73
CA TRP A 221 7.46 2.11 -12.43
C TRP A 221 8.96 1.97 -12.59
N ASP A 222 9.65 3.01 -13.08
CA ASP A 222 11.11 3.00 -13.22
C ASP A 222 11.79 2.69 -11.87
N ARG A 223 11.33 3.30 -10.78
CA ARG A 223 11.90 3.08 -9.44
C ARG A 223 11.72 1.65 -8.97
N ILE A 224 10.58 1.04 -9.25
CA ILE A 224 10.32 -0.36 -8.93
C ILE A 224 11.19 -1.29 -9.78
N GLN A 225 11.38 -0.99 -11.08
CA GLN A 225 12.31 -1.75 -11.92
C GLN A 225 13.75 -1.67 -11.40
N ILE A 226 14.20 -0.48 -11.00
CA ILE A 226 15.51 -0.28 -10.37
C ILE A 226 15.61 -1.07 -9.06
N LEU A 227 14.60 -0.97 -8.18
CA LEU A 227 14.56 -1.72 -6.93
C LEU A 227 14.64 -3.24 -7.16
N SER A 228 13.88 -3.76 -8.12
CA SER A 228 13.89 -5.17 -8.52
C SER A 228 15.28 -5.60 -9.02
N SER A 229 15.90 -4.83 -9.91
CA SER A 229 17.25 -5.10 -10.43
C SER A 229 18.34 -5.06 -9.37
N ASN A 230 18.13 -4.28 -8.29
CA ASN A 230 19.03 -4.16 -7.15
C ASN A 230 18.74 -5.18 -6.03
N GLY A 231 17.91 -6.19 -6.29
CA GLY A 231 17.60 -7.27 -5.36
C GLY A 231 16.74 -6.84 -4.18
N TRP A 232 15.82 -5.90 -4.38
CA TRP A 232 14.83 -5.46 -3.38
C TRP A 232 15.43 -4.91 -2.07
N LYS A 233 16.65 -4.36 -2.16
CA LYS A 233 17.35 -3.72 -1.05
C LYS A 233 16.88 -2.28 -0.90
N LEU A 234 16.43 -1.92 0.30
CA LEU A 234 16.02 -0.57 0.69
C LEU A 234 16.09 -0.47 2.22
N GLU A 235 16.20 0.75 2.75
CA GLU A 235 16.36 0.99 4.19
C GLU A 235 15.10 1.57 4.84
N SER A 236 14.20 2.16 4.05
CA SER A 236 13.07 2.94 4.58
C SER A 236 11.89 2.12 5.08
N VAL A 237 11.79 0.82 4.74
CA VAL A 237 10.70 -0.04 5.23
C VAL A 237 11.19 -0.90 6.40
N PRO A 238 10.60 -0.74 7.60
CA PRO A 238 10.89 -1.65 8.70
C PRO A 238 10.48 -3.08 8.36
N ARG A 239 11.38 -4.04 8.60
CA ARG A 239 11.12 -5.49 8.41
C ARG A 239 11.22 -6.28 9.74
N PRO A 240 10.38 -5.95 10.74
CA PRO A 240 10.46 -6.58 12.07
C PRO A 240 10.22 -8.09 12.06
N HIS A 241 9.48 -8.63 11.09
CA HIS A 241 9.21 -10.05 10.94
C HIS A 241 10.48 -10.90 10.77
N LEU A 242 11.57 -10.34 10.21
CA LEU A 242 12.84 -11.04 10.03
C LEU A 242 13.44 -11.51 11.37
N SER A 243 13.30 -10.71 12.43
CA SER A 243 13.76 -11.08 13.78
C SER A 243 13.00 -12.26 14.40
N PHE A 244 11.85 -12.62 13.82
CA PHE A 244 10.96 -13.69 14.28
C PHE A 244 10.80 -14.82 13.25
N GLU A 245 11.54 -14.77 12.13
CA GLU A 245 11.37 -15.68 10.99
C GLU A 245 11.34 -17.15 11.40
N ALA A 246 12.30 -17.58 12.23
CA ALA A 246 12.39 -18.96 12.73
C ALA A 246 11.14 -19.44 13.49
N GLN A 247 10.38 -18.52 14.10
CA GLN A 247 9.10 -18.84 14.74
C GLN A 247 7.96 -18.82 13.73
N LEU A 248 7.92 -17.79 12.88
CA LEU A 248 6.83 -17.55 11.93
C LEU A 248 6.70 -18.67 10.88
N VAL A 249 7.81 -19.27 10.46
CA VAL A 249 7.80 -20.40 9.49
C VAL A 249 7.08 -21.66 10.02
N ALA A 250 6.86 -21.78 11.33
CA ALA A 250 6.08 -22.86 11.90
C ALA A 250 4.56 -22.62 11.78
N GLY A 251 4.14 -21.39 11.46
CA GLY A 251 2.74 -21.01 11.32
C GLY A 251 2.14 -21.46 9.99
N LYS A 252 0.83 -21.72 10.00
CA LYS A 252 0.09 -22.02 8.79
C LYS A 252 -0.36 -20.74 8.11
N SER A 253 -0.08 -20.61 6.81
CA SER A 253 -0.58 -19.51 5.99
C SER A 253 -2.03 -19.74 5.58
N HIS A 254 -2.76 -18.65 5.46
CA HIS A 254 -4.16 -18.61 5.05
C HIS A 254 -4.28 -18.14 3.60
N GLU A 255 -5.35 -18.57 2.94
CA GLU A 255 -5.72 -18.10 1.60
C GLU A 255 -6.81 -17.03 1.71
N ILE A 256 -6.89 -16.16 0.70
CA ILE A 256 -8.03 -15.24 0.51
C ILE A 256 -8.71 -15.55 -0.82
N ASN A 257 -10.03 -15.36 -0.87
CA ASN A 257 -10.76 -15.57 -2.12
C ASN A 257 -10.38 -14.49 -3.16
N PRO A 258 -10.51 -14.79 -4.47
CA PRO A 258 -10.39 -13.76 -5.50
C PRO A 258 -11.35 -12.60 -5.23
N LEU A 259 -10.87 -11.39 -5.43
CA LEU A 259 -11.68 -10.18 -5.24
C LEU A 259 -12.53 -9.93 -6.48
N ALA A 260 -13.74 -9.42 -6.26
CA ALA A 260 -14.57 -8.94 -7.34
C ALA A 260 -14.20 -7.48 -7.60
N THR A 261 -13.44 -7.19 -8.66
CA THR A 261 -13.33 -5.80 -9.11
C THR A 261 -14.70 -5.35 -9.59
N SER A 262 -15.16 -4.18 -9.12
CA SER A 262 -16.49 -3.67 -9.46
C SER A 262 -16.71 -3.68 -10.97
N SER A 263 -17.93 -4.04 -11.38
CA SER A 263 -18.34 -4.01 -12.78
C SER A 263 -18.08 -2.62 -13.36
N GLN A 264 -17.30 -2.54 -14.43
CA GLN A 264 -16.97 -1.30 -15.10
C GLN A 264 -18.24 -0.44 -15.35
N PRO A 265 -18.17 0.89 -15.19
CA PRO A 265 -19.23 1.77 -15.65
C PRO A 265 -19.54 1.44 -17.11
N ASN A 266 -20.82 1.18 -17.41
CA ASN A 266 -21.31 0.63 -18.68
C ASN A 266 -20.58 1.17 -19.90
N LEU A 267 -20.28 0.26 -20.83
CA LEU A 267 -19.78 0.54 -22.18
C LEU A 267 -20.55 1.74 -22.76
N PRO A 268 -19.88 2.76 -23.28
CA PRO A 268 -20.60 3.85 -23.93
C PRO A 268 -21.38 3.29 -25.13
N SER A 269 -22.70 3.45 -25.12
CA SER A 269 -23.52 3.36 -26.32
C SER A 269 -22.87 4.22 -27.41
N SER A 270 -22.89 3.74 -28.65
CA SER A 270 -22.11 4.15 -29.83
C SER A 270 -22.28 5.61 -30.32
N THR A 271 -22.61 6.54 -29.45
CA THR A 271 -22.82 7.98 -29.69
C THR A 271 -22.37 8.78 -28.46
N LEU A 272 -21.09 8.72 -28.11
CA LEU A 272 -20.52 9.71 -27.19
C LEU A 272 -20.32 11.02 -27.94
N SER A 273 -21.06 12.05 -27.53
CA SER A 273 -20.57 13.43 -27.67
C SER A 273 -19.29 13.55 -26.83
N GLU A 274 -18.27 14.25 -27.32
CA GLU A 274 -17.02 14.56 -26.59
C GLU A 274 -17.29 15.06 -25.15
N ALA A 275 -18.43 15.75 -24.95
CA ALA A 275 -18.88 16.23 -23.65
C ALA A 275 -19.15 15.11 -22.62
N ASN A 276 -19.69 13.97 -23.05
CA ASN A 276 -19.98 12.84 -22.16
C ASN A 276 -18.68 12.11 -21.75
N TYR A 277 -17.73 11.98 -22.68
CA TYR A 277 -16.41 11.44 -22.38
C TYR A 277 -15.69 12.31 -21.35
N GLY A 278 -15.67 13.64 -21.57
CA GLY A 278 -15.08 14.59 -20.62
C GLY A 278 -15.72 14.52 -19.23
N LYS A 279 -17.05 14.37 -19.16
CA LYS A 279 -17.77 14.22 -17.89
C LYS A 279 -17.36 12.96 -17.12
N GLN A 280 -17.31 11.81 -17.79
CA GLN A 280 -16.91 10.55 -17.16
C GLN A 280 -15.45 10.58 -16.71
N LYS A 281 -14.57 11.16 -17.53
CA LYS A 281 -13.16 11.37 -17.18
C LYS A 281 -13.02 12.20 -15.91
N HIS A 282 -13.73 13.32 -15.83
CA HIS A 282 -13.72 14.17 -14.63
C HIS A 282 -14.26 13.45 -13.39
N GLU A 283 -15.32 12.64 -13.54
CA GLU A 283 -15.86 11.83 -12.43
C GLU A 283 -14.85 10.78 -11.95
N ALA A 284 -14.15 10.12 -12.88
CA ALA A 284 -13.10 9.17 -12.55
C ALA A 284 -11.93 9.84 -11.82
N GLU A 285 -11.49 11.01 -12.26
CA GLU A 285 -10.40 11.79 -11.62
C GLU A 285 -10.79 12.30 -10.22
N LEU A 286 -12.06 12.67 -10.00
CA LEU A 286 -12.57 13.04 -8.67
C LEU A 286 -12.58 11.85 -7.72
N ARG A 287 -12.96 10.66 -8.21
CA ARG A 287 -13.05 9.45 -7.39
C ARG A 287 -11.69 8.80 -7.16
N TYR A 288 -10.80 8.89 -8.14
CA TYR A 288 -9.46 8.34 -8.14
C TYR A 288 -8.43 9.43 -8.43
N PRO A 289 -8.07 10.24 -7.40
CA PRO A 289 -7.13 11.32 -7.58
C PRO A 289 -5.78 10.82 -8.10
N GLN A 290 -5.39 11.35 -9.25
CA GLN A 290 -4.07 11.11 -9.81
C GLN A 290 -3.06 12.03 -9.12
N ARG A 291 -1.95 11.45 -8.67
CA ARG A 291 -0.81 12.24 -8.23
C ARG A 291 -0.06 12.65 -9.48
N ILE A 292 -0.12 13.94 -9.82
CA ILE A 292 0.34 14.41 -11.12
C ILE A 292 1.88 14.56 -11.14
N ARG A 293 2.45 15.04 -10.03
CA ARG A 293 3.91 15.19 -9.88
C ARG A 293 4.43 14.66 -8.54
N ARG A 294 5.75 14.45 -8.50
CA ARG A 294 6.49 14.15 -7.26
C ARG A 294 6.31 15.30 -6.27
N LEU A 295 6.27 14.98 -4.97
CA LEU A 295 6.33 16.02 -3.96
C LEU A 295 7.81 16.35 -3.75
N ASN A 296 8.24 17.53 -4.19
CA ASN A 296 9.57 18.03 -3.90
C ASN A 296 9.64 18.62 -2.50
N ILE A 297 9.44 17.78 -1.48
CA ILE A 297 9.44 18.19 -0.06
C ILE A 297 10.84 18.57 0.40
N PHE A 298 11.87 17.88 -0.11
CA PHE A 298 13.27 18.11 0.25
C PHE A 298 14.09 18.55 -0.97
N PRO A 299 15.01 19.52 -0.81
CA PRO A 299 15.97 19.87 -1.85
C PRO A 299 16.82 18.65 -2.22
N PRO A 300 17.18 18.46 -3.50
CA PRO A 300 17.99 17.31 -3.94
C PRO A 300 19.29 17.18 -3.13
N ASN A 301 19.88 18.30 -2.74
CA ASN A 301 21.12 18.43 -1.95
C ASN A 301 21.02 17.85 -0.52
N LYS A 302 19.79 17.65 0.00
CA LYS A 302 19.55 17.03 1.31
C LYS A 302 19.11 15.57 1.21
N ALA A 303 18.92 15.08 -0.01
CA ALA A 303 18.46 13.72 -0.30
C ALA A 303 19.48 12.95 -1.15
N GLU A 304 20.72 13.44 -1.28
CA GLU A 304 21.77 12.82 -2.10
C GLU A 304 22.10 11.38 -1.68
N ASP A 305 21.94 11.06 -0.39
CA ASP A 305 22.22 9.73 0.16
C ASP A 305 21.02 8.77 0.12
N LEU A 306 19.80 9.24 -0.20
CA LEU A 306 18.58 8.42 -0.20
C LEU A 306 18.30 7.86 -1.59
N GLN A 307 18.06 6.55 -1.68
CA GLN A 307 17.65 5.97 -2.96
C GLN A 307 16.29 6.55 -3.39
N PRO A 308 16.02 6.67 -4.70
CA PRO A 308 14.74 7.17 -5.19
C PRO A 308 13.54 6.45 -4.57
N ILE A 309 13.59 5.13 -4.41
CA ILE A 309 12.46 4.39 -3.82
C ILE A 309 12.29 4.65 -2.32
N ASP A 310 13.38 4.84 -1.58
CA ASP A 310 13.35 5.22 -0.16
C ASP A 310 12.63 6.55 0.04
N ARG A 311 12.92 7.53 -0.82
CA ARG A 311 12.22 8.81 -0.81
C ARG A 311 10.72 8.66 -1.05
N PHE A 312 10.30 7.82 -2.00
CA PHE A 312 8.87 7.55 -2.25
C PHE A 312 8.20 6.95 -1.00
N ILE A 313 8.86 6.01 -0.32
CA ILE A 313 8.33 5.36 0.89
C ILE A 313 8.17 6.37 2.03
N VAL A 314 9.16 7.24 2.24
CA VAL A 314 9.09 8.31 3.26
C VAL A 314 7.93 9.26 2.96
N GLU A 315 7.75 9.66 1.70
CA GLU A 315 6.63 10.50 1.29
C GLU A 315 5.28 9.82 1.56
N GLU A 316 5.15 8.53 1.28
CA GLU A 316 3.93 7.74 1.58
C GLU A 316 3.64 7.70 3.09
N TYR A 317 4.66 7.49 3.92
CA TYR A 317 4.49 7.53 5.38
C TYR A 317 4.11 8.91 5.89
N LEU A 318 4.66 9.98 5.32
CA LEU A 318 4.26 11.34 5.68
C LEU A 318 2.80 11.61 5.31
N LEU A 319 2.37 11.22 4.09
CA LEU A 319 0.99 11.38 3.65
C LEU A 319 0.01 10.60 4.54
N ASP A 320 0.36 9.36 4.89
CA ASP A 320 -0.38 8.52 5.83
C ASP A 320 -0.59 9.17 7.19
N VAL A 321 0.50 9.70 7.75
CA VAL A 321 0.50 10.34 9.06
C VAL A 321 -0.28 11.65 9.02
N LEU A 322 -0.10 12.46 7.98
CA LEU A 322 -0.84 13.71 7.79
C LEU A 322 -2.33 13.44 7.62
N PHE A 323 -2.72 12.45 6.82
CA PHE A 323 -4.11 12.06 6.65
C PHE A 323 -4.78 11.76 8.00
N TYR A 324 -4.11 11.00 8.87
CA TYR A 324 -4.64 10.68 10.19
C TYR A 324 -4.67 11.88 11.14
N PHE A 325 -3.61 12.70 11.16
CA PHE A 325 -3.48 13.82 12.11
C PHE A 325 -4.03 15.16 11.59
N ASN A 326 -4.67 15.21 10.43
CA ASN A 326 -5.21 16.44 9.82
C ASN A 326 -6.27 17.19 10.67
N GLY A 327 -6.67 16.65 11.83
CA GLY A 327 -7.49 17.35 12.84
C GLY A 327 -6.75 17.83 14.10
N TRP A 328 -5.51 17.39 14.37
CA TRP A 328 -4.84 17.55 15.68
C TRP A 328 -3.47 18.23 15.55
N PHE A 329 -3.47 19.53 15.18
CA PHE A 329 -2.26 20.36 14.98
C PHE A 329 -1.25 20.38 16.15
N VAL A 330 -1.65 20.03 17.37
CA VAL A 330 -0.79 20.07 18.57
C VAL A 330 0.16 18.87 18.65
N ASN A 331 -0.23 17.69 18.15
CA ASN A 331 0.61 16.49 18.19
C ASN A 331 1.53 16.33 16.96
N SER A 332 1.21 16.99 15.84
CA SER A 332 2.01 16.95 14.60
C SER A 332 3.41 17.55 14.76
N ARG A 333 3.64 18.41 15.77
CA ARG A 333 4.96 19.01 16.04
C ARG A 333 6.02 18.01 16.51
N SER A 334 5.62 16.89 17.12
CA SER A 334 6.56 15.85 17.55
C SER A 334 6.96 14.89 16.42
N ILE A 335 6.17 14.87 15.34
CA ILE A 335 6.35 14.00 14.17
C ILE A 335 7.44 14.56 13.25
N PHE A 336 7.52 15.89 13.10
CA PHE A 336 8.62 16.56 12.39
C PHE A 336 9.96 16.56 13.15
N ALA A 337 10.02 15.98 14.35
CA ALA A 337 11.25 15.81 15.11
C ALA A 337 11.84 14.38 14.99
N LEU A 338 11.19 13.49 14.22
CA LEU A 338 11.57 12.08 14.03
C LEU A 338 11.88 11.70 12.57
N VAL A 339 11.74 12.65 11.63
CA VAL A 339 12.37 12.63 10.30
C VAL A 339 13.51 13.62 10.34
#